data_AF-A0A7C4RIH2-F1
#
_entry.id   AF-A0A7C4RIH2-F1
#
_cell.length_a   1.000
_cell.length_b   1.000
_cell.length_c   1.000
_cell.angle_alpha   90.00
_cell.angle_beta   90.00
_cell.angle_gamma   90.00
#
_symmetry.space_group_name_H-M   'P 1'
#
loop_
_entity.id
_entity.type
_entity.pdbx_description
1 polymer ?
#
loop_
_entity_poly.entity_id
_entity_poly.type
_entity_poly.pdbx_seq_one_letter_code
_entity_poly.pdbx_strand_id
1 'polypeptide(L)'
;MSWKYPQDILQRKLAYLTKLASEDAIDRISIDWIEALKDIQMEISYETIWRSLMDLYLTLNLQMDWSQFDFTPFPEDWDIGDFTEPPAEGGGKAYYDISYYDLSVYDPPQVVYKDLERYAWESRYKVSEKHTLEYKRMSKSLKDELTIRGELLKTKDIAPYFVDMVEDVLTMVESRLLRSFYVGFAVVGLSRVAERHPPGALYRAPVPTRLTKDWKTVINTESVTAWECLVGFSRVGYTRVGSWKQLLTKQVSDEIVKRINEFWLRSGFVEAEYLSPYGGIEYYRYPVEKIKVFWQRIFMLQRVDRYHYVGGDHQLKMQFNIKRIMPILDAEGIIGSLRCMYVAFANELFYLYHDSHRLYKRYKKVLTEEDIIQKYIRFGCKENILRKIKGVVKP
;
A
#
# COMPACT_ATOMS: atom_id res chain seq x y z
N MET A 1 27.27 0.18 -14.02
CA MET A 1 27.17 1.38 -13.17
C MET A 1 28.37 1.40 -12.24
N SER A 2 29.34 2.31 -12.46
CA SER A 2 30.40 2.52 -11.49
C SER A 2 29.82 3.20 -10.27
N TRP A 3 30.05 2.64 -9.08
CA TRP A 3 29.71 3.29 -7.82
C TRP A 3 30.67 4.47 -7.67
N LYS A 4 30.30 5.66 -8.17
CA LYS A 4 30.98 6.90 -7.77
C LYS A 4 30.90 6.97 -6.24
N TYR A 5 32.02 7.26 -5.59
CA TYR A 5 32.08 7.56 -4.16
C TYR A 5 30.88 8.43 -3.77
N PRO A 6 30.24 8.18 -2.62
CA PRO A 6 29.09 8.98 -2.22
C PRO A 6 29.52 10.45 -2.22
N GLN A 7 28.90 11.24 -3.10
CA GLN A 7 29.02 12.70 -3.10
C GLN A 7 28.91 13.21 -1.67
N ASP A 8 29.65 14.27 -1.36
CA ASP A 8 29.63 14.86 -0.04
C ASP A 8 28.18 15.12 0.42
N ILE A 9 27.89 14.72 1.66
CA ILE A 9 26.53 14.71 2.24
C ILE A 9 25.96 16.13 2.20
N LEU A 10 26.80 17.14 2.41
CA LEU A 10 26.45 18.55 2.32
C LEU A 10 26.05 18.96 0.91
N GLN A 11 26.81 18.55 -0.12
CA GLN A 11 26.49 18.87 -1.52
C GLN A 11 25.12 18.33 -1.93
N ARG A 12 24.75 17.14 -1.46
CA ARG A 12 23.41 16.56 -1.72
C ARG A 12 22.30 17.35 -1.06
N LYS A 13 22.49 17.78 0.19
CA LYS A 13 21.52 18.64 0.89
C LYS A 13 21.36 19.98 0.18
N LEU A 14 22.45 20.63 -0.22
CA LEU A 14 22.40 21.88 -0.98
C LEU A 14 21.67 21.71 -2.32
N ALA A 15 21.96 20.64 -3.06
CA ALA A 15 21.26 20.33 -4.31
C ALA A 15 19.75 20.07 -4.12
N TYR A 16 19.34 19.47 -3.00
CA TYR A 16 17.93 19.31 -2.64
C TYR A 16 17.26 20.67 -2.42
N LEU A 17 17.90 21.55 -1.63
CA LEU A 17 17.36 22.87 -1.30
C LEU A 17 17.16 23.73 -2.55
N THR A 18 18.15 23.77 -3.45
CA THR A 18 18.06 24.52 -4.71
C THR A 18 16.93 24.03 -5.60
N LYS A 19 16.55 22.75 -5.52
CA LYS A 19 15.54 22.15 -6.40
C LYS A 19 14.11 22.19 -5.87
N LEU A 20 13.90 22.40 -4.57
CA LEU A 20 12.59 22.18 -3.93
C LEU A 20 12.18 23.28 -2.94
N ALA A 21 13.13 24.08 -2.45
CA ALA A 21 12.88 25.01 -1.35
C ALA A 21 12.89 26.49 -1.80
N SER A 22 12.55 26.79 -3.05
CA SER A 22 12.37 28.17 -3.54
C SER A 22 11.03 28.34 -4.23
N GLU A 23 10.51 29.57 -4.28
CA GLU A 23 9.26 29.88 -4.96
C GLU A 23 9.32 29.49 -6.45
N ASP A 24 10.41 29.87 -7.14
CA ASP A 24 10.67 29.48 -8.53
C ASP A 24 10.66 27.96 -8.73
N ALA A 25 11.23 27.21 -7.78
CA ALA A 25 11.24 25.76 -7.85
C ALA A 25 9.83 25.19 -7.69
N ILE A 26 9.04 25.73 -6.75
CA ILE A 26 7.66 25.33 -6.53
C ILE A 26 6.80 25.62 -7.75
N ASP A 27 7.00 26.75 -8.42
CA ASP A 27 6.28 27.09 -9.64
C ASP A 27 6.58 26.08 -10.76
N ARG A 28 7.86 25.72 -10.95
CA ARG A 28 8.24 24.69 -11.93
C ARG A 28 7.63 23.33 -11.60
N ILE A 29 7.73 22.89 -10.34
CA ILE A 29 7.14 21.62 -9.88
C ILE A 29 5.62 21.62 -10.05
N SER A 30 4.98 22.76 -9.85
CA SER A 30 3.54 22.89 -10.02
C SER A 30 3.14 22.70 -11.48
N ILE A 31 3.93 23.22 -12.42
CA ILE A 31 3.72 22.99 -13.86
C ILE A 31 3.88 21.49 -14.17
N ASP A 32 4.97 20.86 -13.74
CA ASP A 32 5.21 19.43 -13.95
C ASP A 32 4.06 18.58 -13.36
N TRP A 33 3.53 18.97 -12.20
CA TRP A 33 2.40 18.29 -11.57
C TRP A 33 1.10 18.46 -12.36
N ILE A 34 0.85 19.66 -12.89
CA ILE A 34 -0.33 19.93 -13.73
C ILE A 34 -0.27 19.06 -15.00
N GLU A 35 0.91 18.94 -15.63
CA GLU A 35 1.12 18.08 -16.78
C GLU A 35 0.86 16.60 -16.44
N ALA A 36 1.26 16.16 -15.25
CA ALA A 36 1.06 14.80 -14.76
C ALA A 36 -0.32 14.57 -14.10
N LEU A 37 -1.21 15.57 -14.03
CA LEU A 37 -2.41 15.51 -13.19
C LEU A 37 -3.34 14.35 -13.56
N LYS A 38 -3.47 14.05 -14.85
CA LYS A 38 -4.29 12.93 -15.32
C LYS A 38 -3.76 11.58 -14.81
N ASP A 39 -2.45 11.40 -14.85
CA ASP A 39 -1.81 10.19 -14.36
C ASP A 39 -1.99 10.10 -12.85
N ILE A 40 -1.74 11.19 -12.13
CA ILE A 40 -1.96 11.30 -10.66
C ILE A 40 -3.39 10.94 -10.27
N GLN A 41 -4.39 11.43 -11.00
CA GLN A 41 -5.80 11.09 -10.75
C GLN A 41 -6.09 9.60 -10.98
N MET A 42 -5.51 9.00 -12.02
CA MET A 42 -5.58 7.56 -12.25
C MET A 42 -4.90 6.78 -11.11
N GLU A 43 -3.74 7.24 -10.62
CA GLU A 43 -3.04 6.64 -9.47
C GLU A 43 -3.91 6.67 -8.20
N ILE A 44 -4.55 7.82 -7.94
CA ILE A 44 -5.46 8.01 -6.81
C ILE A 44 -6.62 7.01 -6.89
N SER A 45 -7.25 6.88 -8.05
CA SER A 45 -8.34 5.92 -8.24
C SER A 45 -7.86 4.49 -8.03
N TYR A 46 -6.70 4.13 -8.59
CA TYR A 46 -6.12 2.80 -8.43
C TYR A 46 -5.84 2.45 -6.97
N GLU A 47 -5.13 3.33 -6.25
CA GLU A 47 -4.79 3.10 -4.84
C GLU A 47 -6.03 3.09 -3.95
N THR A 48 -7.01 3.96 -4.22
CA THR A 48 -8.25 4.02 -3.42
C THR A 48 -9.10 2.77 -3.62
N ILE A 49 -9.31 2.31 -4.85
CA ILE A 49 -10.08 1.08 -5.11
C ILE A 49 -9.32 -0.14 -4.59
N TRP A 50 -8.01 -0.24 -4.82
CA TRP A 50 -7.21 -1.32 -4.24
C TRP A 50 -7.32 -1.34 -2.73
N ARG A 51 -7.28 -0.15 -2.10
CA ARG A 51 -7.41 0.00 -0.65
C ARG A 51 -8.73 -0.53 -0.15
N SER A 52 -9.79 -0.03 -0.74
CA SER A 52 -11.16 -0.41 -0.41
C SER A 52 -11.37 -1.91 -0.56
N LEU A 53 -10.96 -2.50 -1.70
CA LEU A 53 -11.10 -3.94 -1.93
C LEU A 53 -10.26 -4.76 -0.96
N MET A 54 -9.00 -4.39 -0.72
CA MET A 54 -8.18 -5.16 0.21
C MET A 54 -8.73 -5.09 1.63
N ASP A 55 -9.14 -3.91 2.10
CA ASP A 55 -9.72 -3.74 3.43
C ASP A 55 -11.05 -4.50 3.56
N LEU A 56 -11.89 -4.53 2.51
CA LEU A 56 -13.10 -5.36 2.44
C LEU A 56 -12.76 -6.86 2.55
N TYR A 57 -11.79 -7.36 1.79
CA TYR A 57 -11.39 -8.78 1.84
C TYR A 57 -10.77 -9.15 3.19
N LEU A 58 -9.96 -8.27 3.79
CA LEU A 58 -9.40 -8.48 5.13
C LEU A 58 -10.51 -8.48 6.20
N THR A 59 -11.52 -7.63 6.07
CA THR A 59 -12.63 -7.57 7.02
C THR A 59 -13.57 -8.76 6.85
N LEU A 60 -14.01 -9.04 5.62
CA LEU A 60 -15.03 -10.07 5.36
C LEU A 60 -14.46 -11.50 5.40
N ASN A 61 -13.23 -11.72 4.93
CA ASN A 61 -12.67 -13.09 4.87
C ASN A 61 -11.85 -13.42 6.13
N LEU A 62 -11.15 -12.42 6.68
CA LEU A 62 -10.27 -12.58 7.84
C LEU A 62 -10.85 -12.02 9.14
N GLN A 63 -12.03 -11.40 9.10
CA GLN A 63 -12.72 -10.85 10.29
C GLN A 63 -11.85 -9.86 11.06
N MET A 64 -11.01 -9.13 10.34
CA MET A 64 -10.23 -8.06 10.93
C MET A 64 -11.15 -6.89 11.28
N ASP A 65 -10.98 -6.36 12.48
CA ASP A 65 -11.68 -5.16 12.92
C ASP A 65 -11.15 -3.94 12.13
N TRP A 66 -11.98 -3.48 11.19
CA TRP A 66 -11.65 -2.45 10.23
C TRP A 66 -11.48 -1.07 10.88
N SER A 67 -12.05 -0.85 12.08
CA SER A 67 -11.84 0.37 12.87
C SER A 67 -10.38 0.57 13.28
N GLN A 68 -9.58 -0.50 13.27
CA GLN A 68 -8.16 -0.45 13.60
C GLN A 68 -7.27 -0.12 12.42
N PHE A 69 -7.81 -0.08 11.19
CA PHE A 69 -7.01 0.17 9.99
C PHE A 69 -6.45 1.60 9.96
N ASP A 70 -5.26 1.77 9.38
CA ASP A 70 -4.57 3.07 9.34
C ASP A 70 -5.33 4.16 8.56
N PHE A 71 -6.13 3.73 7.59
CA PHE A 71 -6.93 4.56 6.70
C PHE A 71 -8.01 3.67 6.12
N THR A 72 -9.26 4.06 6.28
CA THR A 72 -10.40 3.32 5.75
C THR A 72 -11.23 4.29 4.92
N PRO A 73 -11.64 3.89 3.71
CA PRO A 73 -12.54 4.71 2.92
C PRO A 73 -13.94 4.77 3.54
N PHE A 74 -14.26 3.88 4.49
CA PHE A 74 -15.62 3.68 5.02
C PHE A 74 -15.90 4.48 6.32
N PRO A 75 -17.17 4.83 6.60
CA PRO A 75 -17.59 5.58 7.80
C PRO A 75 -17.45 4.78 9.10
N GLU A 76 -16.84 5.37 10.15
CA GLU A 76 -16.47 4.72 11.44
C GLU A 76 -17.60 3.96 12.15
N ASP A 77 -18.85 4.34 11.85
CA ASP A 77 -20.07 3.75 12.40
C ASP A 77 -20.55 2.49 11.65
N TRP A 78 -19.92 2.11 10.53
CA TRP A 78 -20.24 0.89 9.80
C TRP A 78 -19.79 -0.37 10.54
N ASP A 79 -20.60 -1.42 10.42
CA ASP A 79 -20.27 -2.78 10.84
C ASP A 79 -20.14 -3.70 9.62
N ILE A 80 -19.64 -4.92 9.84
CA ILE A 80 -19.43 -5.93 8.81
C ILE A 80 -20.70 -6.23 7.98
N GLY A 81 -21.87 -6.08 8.60
CA GLY A 81 -23.17 -6.27 7.96
C GLY A 81 -23.52 -5.21 6.91
N ASP A 82 -22.93 -4.01 7.00
CA ASP A 82 -23.25 -2.89 6.10
C ASP A 82 -22.59 -3.03 4.72
N PHE A 83 -21.57 -3.89 4.62
CA PHE A 83 -20.84 -4.11 3.37
C PHE A 83 -21.61 -4.96 2.36
N THR A 84 -22.50 -5.85 2.81
CA THR A 84 -23.14 -6.84 1.93
C THR A 84 -24.66 -6.88 2.07
N GLU A 85 -25.33 -7.29 0.99
CA GLU A 85 -26.75 -7.61 0.96
C GLU A 85 -26.93 -9.05 0.42
N PRO A 86 -27.47 -10.00 1.22
CA PRO A 86 -27.84 -9.86 2.63
C PRO A 86 -26.62 -9.60 3.54
N PRO A 87 -26.83 -9.05 4.76
CA PRO A 87 -25.76 -8.72 5.68
C PRO A 87 -24.84 -9.91 5.98
N ALA A 88 -23.53 -9.65 6.05
CA ALA A 88 -22.55 -10.63 6.49
C ALA A 88 -22.63 -10.78 8.01
N GLU A 89 -22.58 -12.01 8.51
CA GLU A 89 -22.50 -12.27 9.94
C GLU A 89 -21.03 -12.19 10.38
N GLY A 90 -20.74 -11.30 11.34
CA GLY A 90 -19.42 -11.19 11.94
C GLY A 90 -19.08 -12.40 12.81
N GLY A 91 -17.90 -12.97 12.61
CA GLY A 91 -17.30 -13.86 13.61
C GLY A 91 -16.57 -13.00 14.65
N GLY A 92 -17.01 -13.06 15.90
CA GLY A 92 -16.33 -12.37 17.00
C GLY A 92 -14.94 -12.94 17.29
N LYS A 93 -14.14 -12.19 18.07
CA LYS A 93 -12.87 -12.68 18.62
C LYS A 93 -13.10 -13.92 19.50
N ALA A 94 -12.14 -14.85 19.45
CA ALA A 94 -12.16 -16.02 20.32
C ALA A 94 -11.94 -15.60 21.77
N TYR A 95 -12.79 -16.05 22.69
CA TYR A 95 -12.50 -15.98 24.13
C TYR A 95 -12.19 -17.39 24.64
N TYR A 96 -11.13 -17.50 25.45
CA TYR A 96 -10.70 -18.75 26.07
C TYR A 96 -11.88 -19.36 26.86
N ASP A 97 -12.12 -20.66 26.67
CA ASP A 97 -13.26 -21.43 27.23
C ASP A 97 -14.68 -21.04 26.78
N ILE A 98 -14.84 -20.13 25.81
CA ILE A 98 -16.16 -19.66 25.34
C ILE A 98 -16.36 -19.93 23.85
N SER A 99 -15.34 -19.69 23.03
CA SER A 99 -15.43 -19.83 21.57
C SER A 99 -15.03 -21.23 21.12
N TYR A 100 -15.82 -21.84 20.22
CA TYR A 100 -15.42 -23.08 19.55
C TYR A 100 -14.11 -22.85 18.80
N TYR A 101 -13.07 -23.64 19.11
CA TYR A 101 -11.69 -23.47 18.64
C TYR A 101 -11.55 -23.37 17.11
N ASP A 102 -12.51 -23.89 16.34
CA ASP A 102 -12.48 -23.93 14.87
C ASP A 102 -13.12 -22.70 14.19
N LEU A 103 -13.76 -21.81 14.95
CA LEU A 103 -14.54 -20.69 14.39
C LEU A 103 -13.96 -19.32 14.71
N SER A 104 -12.93 -19.24 15.56
CA SER A 104 -12.49 -17.95 16.09
C SER A 104 -10.99 -17.73 15.93
N VAL A 105 -10.64 -16.46 15.75
CA VAL A 105 -9.28 -15.97 15.51
C VAL A 105 -8.57 -15.80 16.85
N TYR A 106 -7.53 -16.60 17.12
CA TYR A 106 -6.64 -16.37 18.25
C TYR A 106 -5.44 -15.54 17.76
N ASP A 107 -5.44 -14.26 18.10
CA ASP A 107 -4.30 -13.37 17.85
C ASP A 107 -3.55 -13.11 19.16
N PRO A 108 -2.21 -13.15 19.15
CA PRO A 108 -1.42 -12.86 20.32
C PRO A 108 -1.52 -11.36 20.67
N PRO A 109 -1.51 -10.97 21.97
CA PRO A 109 -1.70 -9.57 22.39
C PRO A 109 -0.69 -8.58 21.80
N GLN A 110 0.49 -9.08 21.43
CA GLN A 110 1.58 -8.29 20.82
C GLN A 110 1.33 -7.87 19.37
N VAL A 111 0.37 -8.48 18.66
CA VAL A 111 0.09 -8.18 17.25
C VAL A 111 -1.37 -7.75 17.11
N VAL A 112 -1.58 -6.49 16.75
CA VAL A 112 -2.91 -5.94 16.49
C VAL A 112 -3.27 -6.08 15.01
N TYR A 113 -4.57 -6.06 14.68
CA TYR A 113 -5.05 -6.14 13.28
C TYR A 113 -4.41 -5.08 12.40
N LYS A 114 -4.14 -3.90 12.96
CA LYS A 114 -3.42 -2.81 12.31
C LYS A 114 -2.04 -3.23 11.77
N ASP A 115 -1.28 -4.06 12.49
CA ASP A 115 0.03 -4.50 12.03
C ASP A 115 -0.08 -5.59 10.95
N LEU A 116 -1.11 -6.42 11.01
CA LEU A 116 -1.42 -7.40 9.96
C LEU A 116 -1.90 -6.72 8.67
N GLU A 117 -2.76 -5.71 8.78
CA GLU A 117 -3.19 -4.86 7.67
C GLU A 117 -1.97 -4.20 7.00
N ARG A 118 -1.08 -3.60 7.79
CA ARG A 118 0.18 -3.02 7.30
C ARG A 118 1.07 -4.05 6.60
N TYR A 119 1.15 -5.28 7.10
CA TYR A 119 1.87 -6.37 6.44
C TYR A 119 1.25 -6.74 5.08
N ALA A 120 -0.08 -6.83 5.00
CA ALA A 120 -0.78 -7.05 3.73
C ALA A 120 -0.45 -5.94 2.72
N TRP A 121 -0.44 -4.68 3.18
CA TRP A 121 0.00 -3.54 2.37
C TRP A 121 1.44 -3.61 1.93
N GLU A 122 2.37 -3.90 2.83
CA GLU A 122 3.78 -4.06 2.45
C GLU A 122 3.97 -5.17 1.40
N SER A 123 3.20 -6.26 1.52
CA SER A 123 3.22 -7.39 0.60
C SER A 123 2.65 -6.99 -0.76
N ARG A 124 1.54 -6.25 -0.80
CA ARG A 124 0.98 -5.62 -2.01
C ARG A 124 2.03 -4.86 -2.81
N TYR A 125 2.83 -4.02 -2.15
CA TYR A 125 3.89 -3.23 -2.81
C TYR A 125 5.00 -4.08 -3.48
N LYS A 126 5.03 -5.39 -3.24
CA LYS A 126 5.93 -6.35 -3.91
C LYS A 126 5.29 -7.06 -5.08
N VAL A 127 3.97 -7.15 -5.08
CA VAL A 127 3.19 -8.00 -5.96
C VAL A 127 2.76 -7.25 -7.22
N SER A 128 2.21 -6.05 -7.07
CA SER A 128 1.63 -5.26 -8.14
C SER A 128 2.34 -3.92 -8.35
N GLU A 129 2.33 -3.44 -9.60
CA GLU A 129 2.73 -2.08 -9.93
C GLU A 129 1.53 -1.15 -9.90
N LYS A 130 1.73 0.10 -9.51
CA LYS A 130 0.63 1.01 -9.19
C LYS A 130 -0.08 1.61 -10.41
N HIS A 131 0.52 1.52 -11.60
CA HIS A 131 0.15 2.33 -12.78
C HIS A 131 0.17 1.56 -14.09
N THR A 132 0.44 0.25 -14.04
CA THR A 132 0.49 -0.60 -15.22
C THR A 132 -0.31 -1.87 -14.97
N LEU A 133 -0.71 -2.53 -16.05
CA LEU A 133 -1.30 -3.86 -16.00
C LEU A 133 -0.26 -4.96 -15.77
N GLU A 134 0.98 -4.58 -15.42
CA GLU A 134 2.11 -5.49 -15.29
C GLU A 134 2.32 -5.93 -13.85
N TYR A 135 2.76 -7.16 -13.69
CA TYR A 135 3.18 -7.69 -12.39
C TYR A 135 4.58 -7.19 -12.04
N LYS A 136 4.74 -6.61 -10.85
CA LYS A 136 6.02 -6.03 -10.41
C LYS A 136 7.12 -7.09 -10.22
N ARG A 137 6.77 -8.17 -9.51
CA ARG A 137 7.61 -9.35 -9.30
C ARG A 137 6.80 -10.58 -9.65
N MET A 138 7.47 -11.61 -10.15
CA MET A 138 6.84 -12.85 -10.57
C MET A 138 7.65 -14.06 -10.11
N SER A 139 6.99 -15.22 -10.13
CA SER A 139 7.66 -16.52 -9.97
C SER A 139 8.31 -16.70 -8.59
N LYS A 140 9.39 -17.50 -8.55
CA LYS A 140 10.09 -17.93 -7.34
C LYS A 140 10.55 -16.77 -6.45
N SER A 141 11.09 -15.68 -7.01
CA SER A 141 11.62 -14.58 -6.20
C SER A 141 10.55 -13.86 -5.38
N LEU A 142 9.34 -13.70 -5.94
CA LEU A 142 8.21 -13.14 -5.18
C LEU A 142 7.75 -14.14 -4.12
N LYS A 143 7.62 -15.42 -4.49
CA LYS A 143 7.21 -16.47 -3.54
C LYS A 143 8.16 -16.59 -2.36
N ASP A 144 9.47 -16.61 -2.62
CA ASP A 144 10.51 -16.65 -1.59
C ASP A 144 10.41 -15.41 -0.68
N GLU A 145 10.24 -14.20 -1.23
CA GLU A 145 10.10 -12.97 -0.42
C GLU A 145 8.86 -13.00 0.48
N LEU A 146 7.69 -13.41 -0.03
CA LEU A 146 6.46 -13.49 0.75
C LEU A 146 6.54 -14.58 1.82
N THR A 147 7.10 -15.74 1.46
CA THR A 147 7.27 -16.89 2.37
C THR A 147 8.21 -16.52 3.51
N ILE A 148 9.38 -15.93 3.20
CA ILE A 148 10.35 -15.50 4.22
C ILE A 148 9.70 -14.51 5.20
N ARG A 149 8.96 -13.51 4.70
CA ARG A 149 8.31 -12.53 5.58
C ARG A 149 7.15 -13.15 6.38
N GLY A 150 6.39 -14.02 5.75
CA GLY A 150 5.26 -14.69 6.40
C GLY A 150 5.73 -15.59 7.53
N GLU A 151 6.81 -16.35 7.33
CA GLU A 151 7.40 -17.17 8.39
C GLU A 151 7.88 -16.35 9.59
N LEU A 152 8.45 -15.15 9.36
CA LEU A 152 8.84 -14.25 10.46
C LEU A 152 7.65 -13.73 11.28
N LEU A 153 6.45 -13.71 10.71
CA LEU A 153 5.23 -13.40 11.43
C LEU A 153 4.67 -14.63 12.15
N LYS A 154 4.75 -15.82 11.52
CA LYS A 154 4.33 -17.08 12.15
C LYS A 154 5.14 -17.41 13.41
N THR A 155 6.40 -16.97 13.51
CA THR A 155 7.21 -17.09 14.75
C THR A 155 6.75 -16.18 15.89
N LYS A 156 5.76 -15.29 15.65
CA LYS A 156 5.19 -14.37 16.65
C LYS A 156 3.85 -14.85 17.21
N ASP A 157 3.56 -16.14 17.05
CA ASP A 157 2.30 -16.79 17.46
C ASP A 157 1.06 -16.31 16.70
N ILE A 158 1.24 -15.66 15.54
CA ILE A 158 0.14 -15.34 14.63
C ILE A 158 -0.33 -16.65 13.97
N ALA A 159 -1.63 -16.88 13.93
CA ALA A 159 -2.18 -18.08 13.32
C ALA A 159 -1.77 -18.19 11.82
N PRO A 160 -1.13 -19.31 11.39
CA PRO A 160 -0.53 -19.41 10.07
C PRO A 160 -1.48 -19.13 8.90
N TYR A 161 -2.76 -19.48 9.06
CA TYR A 161 -3.76 -19.29 8.01
C TYR A 161 -3.98 -17.82 7.67
N PHE A 162 -3.79 -16.86 8.59
CA PHE A 162 -3.89 -15.43 8.30
C PHE A 162 -2.83 -15.01 7.30
N VAL A 163 -1.58 -15.29 7.66
CA VAL A 163 -0.41 -14.96 6.86
C VAL A 163 -0.53 -15.60 5.47
N ASP A 164 -1.02 -16.83 5.43
CA ASP A 164 -1.21 -17.56 4.18
C ASP A 164 -2.39 -17.03 3.35
N MET A 165 -3.49 -16.57 3.97
CA MET A 165 -4.62 -15.96 3.26
C MET A 165 -4.32 -14.57 2.72
N VAL A 166 -3.36 -13.83 3.28
CA VAL A 166 -2.93 -12.53 2.72
C VAL A 166 -2.51 -12.70 1.26
N GLU A 167 -1.79 -13.78 0.90
CA GLU A 167 -1.45 -14.04 -0.50
C GLU A 167 -2.69 -14.22 -1.38
N ASP A 168 -3.70 -14.95 -0.89
CA ASP A 168 -4.95 -15.21 -1.61
C ASP A 168 -5.76 -13.92 -1.78
N VAL A 169 -5.83 -13.08 -0.75
CA VAL A 169 -6.46 -11.75 -0.81
C VAL A 169 -5.76 -10.87 -1.85
N LEU A 170 -4.42 -10.85 -1.85
CA LEU A 170 -3.65 -10.03 -2.79
C LEU A 170 -3.92 -10.41 -4.25
N THR A 171 -3.95 -11.70 -4.57
CA THR A 171 -4.23 -12.15 -5.96
C THR A 171 -5.69 -11.90 -6.36
N MET A 172 -6.64 -12.03 -5.42
CA MET A 172 -8.05 -11.72 -5.66
C MET A 172 -8.26 -10.24 -5.93
N VAL A 173 -7.75 -9.36 -5.08
CA VAL A 173 -7.87 -7.90 -5.27
C VAL A 173 -7.17 -7.48 -6.57
N GLU A 174 -5.99 -8.03 -6.86
CA GLU A 174 -5.27 -7.78 -8.10
C GLU A 174 -6.10 -8.13 -9.34
N SER A 175 -6.63 -9.35 -9.37
CA SER A 175 -7.39 -9.84 -10.53
C SER A 175 -8.67 -9.04 -10.75
N ARG A 176 -9.41 -8.76 -9.66
CA ARG A 176 -10.66 -8.01 -9.68
C ARG A 176 -10.44 -6.57 -10.13
N LEU A 177 -9.33 -5.93 -9.76
CA LEU A 177 -9.06 -4.55 -10.14
C LEU A 177 -8.50 -4.42 -11.56
N LEU A 178 -7.54 -5.26 -11.96
CA LEU A 178 -6.93 -5.22 -13.31
C LEU A 178 -7.90 -5.68 -14.40
N ARG A 179 -8.91 -6.47 -14.03
CA ARG A 179 -9.93 -7.05 -14.92
C ARG A 179 -11.35 -6.75 -14.43
N SER A 180 -11.53 -5.54 -13.89
CA SER A 180 -12.82 -5.13 -13.33
C SER A 180 -13.86 -4.91 -14.44
N PHE A 181 -14.99 -5.58 -14.30
CA PHE A 181 -16.22 -5.32 -15.07
C PHE A 181 -17.35 -4.80 -14.16
N TYR A 182 -17.02 -4.46 -12.91
CA TYR A 182 -17.95 -3.96 -11.92
C TYR A 182 -17.97 -2.44 -11.94
N VAL A 183 -19.15 -1.86 -12.17
CA VAL A 183 -19.36 -0.42 -12.06
C VAL A 183 -19.01 0.01 -10.64
N GLY A 184 -18.22 1.08 -10.51
CA GLY A 184 -17.74 1.58 -9.20
C GLY A 184 -16.39 1.01 -8.74
N PHE A 185 -15.92 -0.09 -9.33
CA PHE A 185 -14.64 -0.73 -8.97
C PHE A 185 -13.67 -0.83 -10.16
N ALA A 186 -13.99 -0.18 -11.27
CA ALA A 186 -13.13 -0.13 -12.45
C ALA A 186 -12.35 1.20 -12.50
N VAL A 187 -11.07 1.12 -12.81
CA VAL A 187 -10.22 2.30 -13.05
C VAL A 187 -10.26 2.60 -14.55
N VAL A 188 -10.87 3.74 -14.91
CA VAL A 188 -10.94 4.20 -16.31
C VAL A 188 -9.52 4.38 -16.87
N GLY A 189 -9.26 3.79 -18.04
CA GLY A 189 -7.94 3.85 -18.69
C GLY A 189 -6.95 2.75 -18.26
N LEU A 190 -7.29 1.94 -17.24
CA LEU A 190 -6.44 0.84 -16.78
C LEU A 190 -7.17 -0.50 -16.78
N SER A 191 -8.30 -0.61 -16.07
CA SER A 191 -9.04 -1.86 -15.93
C SER A 191 -9.52 -2.35 -17.29
N ARG A 192 -9.26 -3.64 -17.60
CA ARG A 192 -9.83 -4.25 -18.81
C ARG A 192 -11.19 -4.83 -18.51
N VAL A 193 -12.19 -4.43 -19.29
CA VAL A 193 -13.54 -5.00 -19.24
C VAL A 193 -13.44 -6.49 -19.59
N ALA A 194 -14.05 -7.34 -18.77
CA ALA A 194 -14.08 -8.78 -19.03
C ALA A 194 -14.87 -9.09 -20.31
N GLU A 195 -14.54 -10.19 -20.98
CA GLU A 195 -15.25 -10.65 -22.16
C GLU A 195 -16.71 -10.94 -21.83
N ARG A 196 -17.62 -10.45 -22.68
CA ARG A 196 -19.06 -10.61 -22.49
C ARG A 196 -19.43 -12.06 -22.73
N HIS A 197 -20.16 -12.66 -21.78
CA HIS A 197 -20.71 -14.00 -21.95
C HIS A 197 -21.77 -14.07 -23.05
N PRO A 198 -21.95 -15.26 -23.67
CA PRO A 198 -23.10 -15.54 -24.51
C PRO A 198 -24.41 -15.27 -23.75
N PRO A 199 -25.46 -14.78 -24.43
CA PRO A 199 -26.78 -14.63 -23.81
C PRO A 199 -27.25 -15.97 -23.22
N GLY A 200 -27.54 -16.01 -21.91
CA GLY A 200 -28.06 -17.20 -21.22
C GLY A 200 -27.06 -17.95 -20.32
N ALA A 201 -25.76 -17.63 -20.36
CA ALA A 201 -24.82 -18.10 -19.35
C ALA A 201 -25.00 -17.30 -18.05
N LEU A 202 -24.98 -17.98 -16.90
CA LEU A 202 -24.93 -17.34 -15.57
C LEU A 202 -23.82 -16.27 -15.57
N TYR A 203 -24.08 -15.12 -14.95
CA TYR A 203 -23.22 -13.92 -14.86
C TYR A 203 -21.84 -14.18 -14.21
N ARG A 204 -21.02 -15.06 -14.78
CA ARG A 204 -19.77 -15.55 -14.20
C ARG A 204 -18.61 -15.27 -15.12
N ALA A 205 -18.09 -14.04 -15.16
CA ALA A 205 -17.00 -13.72 -16.08
C ALA A 205 -15.73 -14.49 -15.70
N PRO A 206 -15.00 -15.08 -16.66
CA PRO A 206 -13.68 -15.63 -16.39
C PRO A 206 -12.71 -14.48 -16.08
N VAL A 207 -12.13 -14.49 -14.89
CA VAL A 207 -11.16 -13.49 -14.45
C VAL A 207 -9.80 -14.15 -14.28
N PRO A 208 -8.81 -13.80 -15.13
CA PRO A 208 -7.44 -14.28 -14.98
C PRO A 208 -6.87 -13.90 -13.61
N THR A 209 -6.50 -14.90 -12.82
CA THR A 209 -6.03 -14.76 -11.43
C THR A 209 -4.75 -15.56 -11.24
N ARG A 210 -3.74 -14.99 -10.55
CA ARG A 210 -2.47 -15.69 -10.30
C ARG A 210 -2.62 -16.72 -9.19
N LEU A 211 -2.03 -17.90 -9.39
CA LEU A 211 -1.91 -18.90 -8.33
C LEU A 211 -0.89 -18.45 -7.28
N THR A 212 -1.28 -18.47 -6.01
CA THR A 212 -0.38 -18.14 -4.87
C THR A 212 0.72 -19.17 -4.64
N LYS A 213 0.59 -20.36 -5.24
CA LYS A 213 1.60 -21.42 -5.19
C LYS A 213 2.92 -21.00 -5.84
N ASP A 214 2.86 -20.32 -6.99
CA ASP A 214 4.05 -19.98 -7.77
C ASP A 214 4.12 -18.50 -8.18
N TRP A 215 3.06 -17.71 -7.97
CA TRP A 215 2.95 -16.32 -8.39
C TRP A 215 3.32 -16.10 -9.87
N LYS A 216 3.08 -17.12 -10.71
CA LYS A 216 3.40 -17.14 -12.14
C LYS A 216 2.25 -17.70 -12.96
N THR A 217 1.70 -18.84 -12.56
CA THR A 217 0.62 -19.49 -13.29
C THR A 217 -0.65 -18.69 -13.13
N VAL A 218 -1.35 -18.44 -14.25
CA VAL A 218 -2.62 -17.72 -14.28
C VAL A 218 -3.71 -18.73 -14.58
N ILE A 219 -4.74 -18.74 -13.75
CA ILE A 219 -5.96 -19.53 -13.96
C ILE A 219 -7.14 -18.59 -14.14
N ASN A 220 -8.19 -19.03 -14.84
CA ASN A 220 -9.43 -18.27 -14.90
C ASN A 220 -10.31 -18.65 -13.71
N THR A 221 -10.61 -17.67 -12.86
CA THR A 221 -11.60 -17.82 -11.80
C THR A 221 -12.95 -17.30 -12.29
N GLU A 222 -14.03 -18.00 -11.99
CA GLU A 222 -15.38 -17.48 -12.26
C GLU A 222 -15.73 -16.41 -11.22
N SER A 223 -16.26 -15.27 -11.68
CA SER A 223 -16.57 -14.15 -10.80
C SER A 223 -17.92 -13.50 -11.09
N VAL A 224 -18.66 -13.17 -10.04
CA VAL A 224 -19.99 -12.53 -10.13
C VAL A 224 -20.03 -11.13 -9.51
N THR A 225 -19.17 -10.85 -8.54
CA THR A 225 -19.10 -9.58 -7.78
C THR A 225 -17.66 -9.18 -7.47
N ALA A 226 -17.44 -7.91 -7.12
CA ALA A 226 -16.13 -7.37 -6.79
C ALA A 226 -15.52 -7.98 -5.51
N TRP A 227 -16.36 -8.53 -4.61
CA TRP A 227 -15.96 -9.35 -3.47
C TRP A 227 -16.67 -10.70 -3.52
N GLU A 228 -15.90 -11.79 -3.42
CA GLU A 228 -16.41 -13.14 -3.21
C GLU A 228 -15.33 -14.08 -2.64
N CYS A 229 -15.77 -15.15 -1.99
CA CYS A 229 -14.94 -16.25 -1.52
C CYS A 229 -14.98 -17.40 -2.53
N LEU A 230 -13.89 -17.62 -3.28
CA LEU A 230 -13.83 -18.67 -4.29
C LEU A 230 -13.46 -20.03 -3.68
N VAL A 231 -14.43 -20.94 -3.64
CA VAL A 231 -14.22 -22.32 -3.18
C VAL A 231 -13.18 -23.02 -4.07
N GLY A 232 -12.19 -23.66 -3.44
CA GLY A 232 -11.11 -24.38 -4.14
C GLY A 232 -9.97 -23.48 -4.66
N PHE A 233 -10.12 -22.16 -4.56
CA PHE A 233 -9.04 -21.20 -4.82
C PHE A 233 -8.55 -20.53 -3.53
N SER A 234 -9.47 -19.92 -2.78
CA SER A 234 -9.17 -19.29 -1.51
C SER A 234 -9.09 -20.35 -0.39
N ARG A 235 -8.11 -20.22 0.50
CA ARG A 235 -7.96 -21.07 1.70
C ARG A 235 -9.00 -20.77 2.80
N VAL A 236 -10.25 -20.53 2.42
CA VAL A 236 -11.37 -20.32 3.34
C VAL A 236 -11.97 -21.67 3.74
N GLY A 237 -12.13 -21.89 5.04
CA GLY A 237 -12.95 -22.98 5.54
C GLY A 237 -14.41 -22.80 5.09
N TYR A 238 -15.15 -23.91 4.98
CA TYR A 238 -16.55 -23.96 4.51
C TYR A 238 -17.49 -22.98 5.25
N THR A 239 -17.13 -22.59 6.47
CA THR A 239 -17.87 -21.67 7.35
C THR A 239 -17.65 -20.18 7.08
N ARG A 240 -16.71 -19.81 6.19
CA ARG A 240 -16.42 -18.41 5.81
C ARG A 240 -16.74 -18.10 4.34
N VAL A 241 -17.42 -19.02 3.68
CA VAL A 241 -17.85 -18.85 2.28
C VAL A 241 -19.10 -17.99 2.32
N GLY A 242 -18.96 -16.72 1.94
CA GLY A 242 -20.10 -15.87 1.68
C GLY A 242 -21.04 -16.56 0.69
N SER A 243 -22.34 -16.46 0.93
CA SER A 243 -23.33 -17.03 0.00
C SER A 243 -23.14 -16.38 -1.38
N TRP A 244 -23.32 -17.11 -2.47
CA TRP A 244 -23.36 -16.55 -3.83
C TRP A 244 -24.42 -15.45 -4.01
N LYS A 245 -25.30 -15.27 -3.01
CA LYS A 245 -26.30 -14.22 -2.93
C LYS A 245 -25.84 -12.97 -2.17
N GLN A 246 -24.72 -13.01 -1.45
CA GLN A 246 -24.16 -11.86 -0.74
C GLN A 246 -23.40 -10.98 -1.73
N LEU A 247 -23.99 -9.83 -2.04
CA LEU A 247 -23.44 -8.85 -2.96
C LEU A 247 -22.99 -7.62 -2.19
N LEU A 248 -21.99 -6.89 -2.69
CA LEU A 248 -21.64 -5.61 -2.08
C LEU A 248 -22.81 -4.62 -2.22
N THR A 249 -23.09 -3.87 -1.15
CA THR A 249 -24.12 -2.84 -1.20
C THR A 249 -23.70 -1.70 -2.12
N LYS A 250 -24.66 -0.99 -2.71
CA LYS A 250 -24.37 0.20 -3.53
C LYS A 250 -23.62 1.28 -2.74
N GLN A 251 -23.91 1.39 -1.44
CA GLN A 251 -23.28 2.36 -0.55
C GLN A 251 -21.75 2.20 -0.50
N VAL A 252 -21.24 0.96 -0.55
CA VAL A 252 -19.80 0.69 -0.65
C VAL A 252 -19.20 1.39 -1.87
N SER A 253 -19.81 1.23 -3.05
CA SER A 253 -19.35 1.88 -4.28
C SER A 253 -19.42 3.40 -4.18
N ASP A 254 -20.53 3.93 -3.64
CA ASP A 254 -20.76 5.38 -3.54
C ASP A 254 -19.71 6.04 -2.61
N GLU A 255 -19.34 5.41 -1.49
CA GLU A 255 -18.32 5.93 -0.59
C GLU A 255 -16.92 5.87 -1.22
N ILE A 256 -16.59 4.81 -1.95
CA ILE A 256 -15.32 4.72 -2.70
C ILE A 256 -15.19 5.87 -3.71
N VAL A 257 -16.25 6.11 -4.49
CA VAL A 257 -16.27 7.21 -5.48
C VAL A 257 -16.13 8.57 -4.79
N LYS A 258 -16.80 8.77 -3.65
CA LYS A 258 -16.67 9.99 -2.85
C LYS A 258 -15.22 10.20 -2.40
N ARG A 259 -14.54 9.17 -1.87
CA ARG A 259 -13.13 9.27 -1.47
C ARG A 259 -12.19 9.59 -2.62
N ILE A 260 -12.40 8.98 -3.79
CA ILE A 260 -11.63 9.29 -5.01
C ILE A 260 -11.77 10.77 -5.35
N ASN A 261 -13.01 11.29 -5.37
CA ASN A 261 -13.28 12.69 -5.69
C ASN A 261 -12.65 13.66 -4.66
N GLU A 262 -12.69 13.32 -3.36
CA GLU A 262 -12.02 14.10 -2.32
C GLU A 262 -10.51 14.22 -2.57
N PHE A 263 -9.86 13.12 -2.95
CA PHE A 263 -8.43 13.14 -3.26
C PHE A 263 -8.12 13.87 -4.57
N TRP A 264 -8.95 13.72 -5.61
CA TRP A 264 -8.81 14.47 -6.85
C TRP A 264 -8.86 15.99 -6.63
N LEU A 265 -9.78 16.46 -5.77
CA LEU A 265 -9.86 17.87 -5.40
C LEU A 265 -8.61 18.35 -4.66
N ARG A 266 -8.06 17.55 -3.73
CA ARG A 266 -6.84 17.90 -2.98
C ARG A 266 -5.59 17.96 -3.86
N SER A 267 -5.53 17.15 -4.91
CA SER A 267 -4.37 17.05 -5.80
C SER A 267 -4.49 17.89 -7.08
N GLY A 268 -5.64 18.51 -7.32
CA GLY A 268 -5.98 19.20 -8.56
C GLY A 268 -6.37 20.67 -8.38
N PHE A 269 -7.22 21.12 -9.29
CA PHE A 269 -7.78 22.48 -9.27
C PHE A 269 -9.07 22.51 -8.45
N VAL A 270 -9.18 23.52 -7.60
CA VAL A 270 -10.38 23.81 -6.81
C VAL A 270 -10.91 25.16 -7.26
N GLU A 271 -12.22 25.25 -7.47
CA GLU A 271 -12.87 26.54 -7.69
C GLU A 271 -12.90 27.31 -6.38
N ALA A 272 -12.35 28.53 -6.40
CA ALA A 272 -12.38 29.45 -5.29
C ALA A 272 -13.04 30.76 -5.72
N GLU A 273 -13.77 31.35 -4.79
CA GLU A 273 -14.34 32.68 -4.96
C GLU A 273 -13.30 33.72 -4.53
N TYR A 274 -12.99 34.66 -5.42
CA TYR A 274 -12.07 35.74 -5.19
C TYR A 274 -12.81 37.07 -5.31
N LEU A 275 -12.64 37.93 -4.31
CA LEU A 275 -13.13 39.31 -4.36
C LEU A 275 -12.17 40.12 -5.23
N SER A 276 -12.61 40.46 -6.45
CA SER A 276 -11.79 41.15 -7.42
C SER A 276 -11.59 42.63 -7.03
N PRO A 277 -10.36 43.10 -6.79
CA PRO A 277 -10.10 44.51 -6.47
C PRO A 277 -10.21 45.41 -7.72
N TYR A 278 -10.35 44.84 -8.91
CA TYR A 278 -10.43 45.54 -10.20
C TYR A 278 -11.84 45.58 -10.80
N GLY A 279 -12.80 44.92 -10.17
CA GLY A 279 -14.20 45.04 -10.53
C GLY A 279 -14.75 46.39 -10.11
N GLY A 280 -15.39 47.11 -11.05
CA GLY A 280 -16.04 48.39 -10.76
C GLY A 280 -16.93 48.30 -9.52
N ILE A 281 -16.80 49.26 -8.60
CA ILE A 281 -17.59 49.32 -7.37
C ILE A 281 -19.02 49.68 -7.77
N GLU A 282 -19.85 48.68 -8.04
CA GLU A 282 -21.29 48.85 -7.97
C GLU A 282 -21.72 48.52 -6.53
N TYR A 283 -22.15 49.55 -5.80
CA TYR A 283 -22.82 49.42 -4.48
C TYR A 283 -22.00 48.70 -3.38
N TYR A 284 -20.77 49.15 -3.09
CA TYR A 284 -19.97 48.68 -1.95
C TYR A 284 -19.77 47.15 -1.83
N ARG A 285 -19.90 46.40 -2.93
CA ARG A 285 -19.53 44.98 -3.01
C ARG A 285 -18.58 44.77 -4.17
N TYR A 286 -17.39 44.24 -3.87
CA TYR A 286 -16.49 43.74 -4.90
C TYR A 286 -17.17 42.56 -5.62
N PRO A 287 -17.13 42.49 -6.96
CA PRO A 287 -17.67 41.34 -7.67
C PRO A 287 -16.87 40.09 -7.30
N VAL A 288 -17.61 38.99 -7.09
CA VAL A 288 -17.03 37.69 -6.79
C VAL A 288 -16.70 37.00 -8.10
N GLU A 289 -15.42 36.83 -8.38
CA GLU A 289 -14.93 36.07 -9.53
C GLU A 289 -14.61 34.63 -9.11
N LYS A 290 -15.00 33.65 -9.93
CA LYS A 290 -14.61 32.26 -9.74
C LYS A 290 -13.26 32.01 -10.39
N ILE A 291 -12.25 31.71 -9.59
CA ILE A 291 -10.91 31.37 -10.05
C ILE A 291 -10.63 29.89 -9.82
N LYS A 292 -9.79 29.28 -10.68
CA LYS A 292 -9.28 27.93 -10.46
C LYS A 292 -7.95 28.00 -9.73
N VAL A 293 -7.93 27.54 -8.50
CA VAL A 293 -6.75 27.52 -7.66
C VAL A 293 -6.16 26.12 -7.68
N PHE A 294 -4.87 26.03 -8.03
CA PHE A 294 -4.16 24.77 -7.94
C PHE A 294 -3.69 24.54 -6.49
N TRP A 295 -4.44 23.71 -5.76
CA TRP A 295 -4.27 23.57 -4.31
C TRP A 295 -2.87 23.07 -3.91
N GLN A 296 -2.29 22.18 -4.70
CA GLN A 296 -0.97 21.61 -4.43
C GLN A 296 0.13 22.67 -4.41
N ARG A 297 0.06 23.70 -5.27
CA ARG A 297 1.00 24.82 -5.25
C ARG A 297 0.94 25.58 -3.94
N ILE A 298 -0.28 25.92 -3.48
CA ILE A 298 -0.48 26.59 -2.19
C ILE A 298 0.07 25.73 -1.05
N PHE A 299 -0.24 24.44 -1.07
CA PHE A 299 0.24 23.48 -0.08
C PHE A 299 1.77 23.44 0.01
N MET A 300 2.46 23.51 -1.14
CA MET A 300 3.92 23.55 -1.22
C MET A 300 4.49 24.89 -0.73
N LEU A 301 3.90 26.02 -1.13
CA LEU A 301 4.32 27.36 -0.70
C LEU A 301 4.26 27.51 0.82
N GLN A 302 3.19 27.03 1.45
CA GLN A 302 3.04 27.03 2.91
C GLN A 302 4.10 26.18 3.65
N ARG A 303 4.86 25.35 2.94
CA ARG A 303 5.85 24.41 3.50
C ARG A 303 7.28 24.69 3.05
N VAL A 304 7.53 25.79 2.34
CA VAL A 304 8.87 26.19 1.87
C VAL A 304 9.89 26.12 3.00
N ASP A 305 9.60 26.76 4.13
CA ASP A 305 10.50 26.78 5.28
C ASP A 305 10.79 25.37 5.81
N ARG A 306 9.78 24.49 5.85
CA ARG A 306 9.99 23.09 6.25
C ARG A 306 10.91 22.35 5.29
N TYR A 307 10.87 22.65 4.00
CA TYR A 307 11.81 22.08 3.03
C TYR A 307 13.24 22.54 3.30
N HIS A 308 13.45 23.78 3.76
CA HIS A 308 14.76 24.26 4.22
C HIS A 308 15.26 23.48 5.43
N TYR A 309 14.47 23.45 6.50
CA TYR A 309 14.90 22.89 7.78
C TYR A 309 14.95 21.36 7.79
N VAL A 310 13.89 20.69 7.33
CA VAL A 310 13.70 19.25 7.49
C VAL A 310 13.91 18.48 6.17
N GLY A 311 13.75 19.16 5.04
CA GLY A 311 13.81 18.52 3.72
C GLY A 311 15.14 17.81 3.46
N GLY A 312 15.09 16.56 3.02
CA GLY A 312 16.30 15.77 2.73
C GLY A 312 16.97 15.11 3.95
N ASP A 313 16.53 15.34 5.20
CA ASP A 313 17.08 14.68 6.40
C ASP A 313 17.10 13.15 6.27
N HIS A 314 16.00 12.57 5.80
CA HIS A 314 15.90 11.13 5.51
C HIS A 314 16.97 10.64 4.52
N GLN A 315 17.26 11.41 3.46
CA GLN A 315 18.29 11.07 2.48
C GLN A 315 19.68 11.11 3.11
N LEU A 316 19.96 12.09 3.98
CA LEU A 316 21.23 12.19 4.70
C LEU A 316 21.44 11.00 5.63
N LYS A 317 20.40 10.61 6.41
CA LYS A 317 20.44 9.43 7.28
C LYS A 317 20.76 8.14 6.51
N MET A 318 20.09 7.92 5.38
CA MET A 318 20.38 6.76 4.51
C MET A 318 21.82 6.79 3.96
N GLN A 319 22.29 7.96 3.50
CA GLN A 319 23.66 8.08 2.99
C GLN A 319 24.71 7.89 4.06
N PHE A 320 24.44 8.33 5.28
CA PHE A 320 25.32 8.13 6.41
C PHE A 320 25.46 6.64 6.75
N ASN A 321 24.36 5.88 6.74
CA ASN A 321 24.40 4.43 6.88
C ASN A 321 25.22 3.78 5.76
N ILE A 322 25.01 4.18 4.51
CA ILE A 322 25.80 3.69 3.36
C ILE A 322 27.29 3.95 3.58
N LYS A 323 27.67 5.18 3.94
CA LYS A 323 29.07 5.56 4.18
C LYS A 323 29.72 4.73 5.31
N ARG A 324 28.96 4.39 6.35
CA ARG A 324 29.45 3.55 7.47
C ARG A 324 29.68 2.09 7.07
N ILE A 325 28.82 1.52 6.23
CA ILE A 325 28.93 0.09 5.90
C ILE A 325 29.87 -0.18 4.72
N MET A 326 30.11 0.79 3.82
CA MET A 326 30.95 0.57 2.63
C MET A 326 32.36 0.06 2.98
N PRO A 327 33.08 0.61 3.97
CA PRO A 327 34.39 0.07 4.38
C PRO A 327 34.35 -1.39 4.81
N ILE A 328 33.26 -1.83 5.47
CA ILE A 328 33.06 -3.23 5.87
C ILE A 328 32.90 -4.10 4.61
N LEU A 329 32.08 -3.66 3.66
CA LEU A 329 31.83 -4.38 2.41
C LEU A 329 33.07 -4.44 1.50
N ASP A 330 33.89 -3.40 1.52
CA ASP A 330 35.17 -3.33 0.80
C ASP A 330 36.19 -4.29 1.40
N ALA A 331 36.33 -4.31 2.73
CA ALA A 331 37.24 -5.21 3.43
C ALA A 331 36.87 -6.70 3.24
N GLU A 332 35.58 -7.00 3.11
CA GLU A 332 35.06 -8.35 2.88
C GLU A 332 35.00 -8.74 1.40
N GLY A 333 35.44 -7.87 0.48
CA GLY A 333 35.48 -8.16 -0.96
C GLY A 333 34.11 -8.37 -1.61
N ILE A 334 33.07 -7.70 -1.11
CA ILE A 334 31.69 -7.91 -1.60
C ILE A 334 31.50 -7.25 -2.98
N ILE A 335 31.11 -8.07 -3.96
CA ILE A 335 30.82 -7.61 -5.32
C ILE A 335 29.65 -6.62 -5.36
N GLY A 336 29.73 -5.65 -6.27
CA GLY A 336 28.81 -4.50 -6.33
C GLY A 336 27.32 -4.86 -6.39
N SER A 337 26.95 -5.95 -7.05
CA SER A 337 25.55 -6.39 -7.16
C SER A 337 24.95 -6.84 -5.82
N LEU A 338 25.75 -7.46 -4.95
CA LEU A 338 25.32 -7.92 -3.63
C LEU A 338 25.29 -6.80 -2.58
N ARG A 339 26.05 -5.71 -2.80
CA ARG A 339 26.11 -4.57 -1.87
C ARG A 339 24.72 -3.96 -1.61
N CYS A 340 23.85 -3.95 -2.62
CA CYS A 340 22.48 -3.46 -2.48
C CYS A 340 21.69 -4.19 -1.38
N MET A 341 21.91 -5.50 -1.19
CA MET A 341 21.24 -6.26 -0.14
C MET A 341 21.74 -5.89 1.26
N TYR A 342 23.04 -5.72 1.44
CA TYR A 342 23.61 -5.26 2.70
C TYR A 342 23.24 -3.81 3.04
N VAL A 343 23.14 -2.95 2.03
CA VAL A 343 22.60 -1.58 2.18
C VAL A 343 21.12 -1.61 2.59
N ALA A 344 20.33 -2.50 1.99
CA ALA A 344 18.93 -2.67 2.37
C ALA A 344 18.80 -3.17 3.82
N PHE A 345 19.64 -4.13 4.23
CA PHE A 345 19.72 -4.61 5.62
C PHE A 345 20.04 -3.47 6.59
N ALA A 346 21.08 -2.69 6.32
CA ALA A 346 21.50 -1.58 7.16
C ALA A 346 20.39 -0.53 7.32
N ASN A 347 19.74 -0.14 6.21
CA ASN A 347 18.65 0.82 6.27
C ASN A 347 17.43 0.24 6.98
N GLU A 348 17.12 -1.03 6.77
CA GLU A 348 15.99 -1.67 7.43
C GLU A 348 16.19 -1.84 8.93
N LEU A 349 17.42 -2.15 9.36
CA LEU A 349 17.80 -2.16 10.77
C LEU A 349 17.63 -0.76 11.38
N PHE A 350 18.21 0.26 10.76
CA PHE A 350 18.10 1.66 11.22
C PHE A 350 16.67 2.19 11.32
N TYR A 351 15.76 1.69 10.48
CA TYR A 351 14.35 2.10 10.47
C TYR A 351 13.42 1.11 11.17
N LEU A 352 13.96 0.13 11.91
CA LEU A 352 13.15 -0.95 12.50
C LEU A 352 12.09 -0.41 13.46
N TYR A 353 12.47 0.51 14.36
CA TYR A 353 11.56 1.10 15.34
C TYR A 353 11.08 2.52 14.99
N HIS A 354 11.54 3.06 13.85
CA HIS A 354 11.21 4.41 13.43
C HIS A 354 9.74 4.56 13.01
N ASP A 355 9.10 5.63 13.48
CA ASP A 355 7.76 6.05 13.05
C ASP A 355 7.77 6.67 11.65
N SER A 356 7.83 5.80 10.64
CA SER A 356 7.78 6.22 9.24
C SER A 356 6.44 6.87 8.89
N HIS A 357 6.46 7.88 8.02
CA HIS A 357 5.25 8.40 7.37
C HIS A 357 4.53 7.33 6.53
N ARG A 358 5.28 6.29 6.09
CA ARG A 358 4.73 5.13 5.41
C ARG A 358 4.19 4.16 6.46
N LEU A 359 2.92 4.29 6.81
CA LEU A 359 2.29 3.53 7.89
C LEU A 359 2.41 2.02 7.69
N TYR A 360 2.26 1.54 6.45
CA TYR A 360 2.47 0.13 6.09
C TYR A 360 3.88 -0.43 6.38
N LYS A 361 4.89 0.41 6.63
CA LYS A 361 6.23 -0.08 7.06
C LYS A 361 6.30 -0.36 8.57
N ARG A 362 5.34 0.13 9.35
CA ARG A 362 5.37 0.09 10.82
C ARG A 362 5.10 -1.29 11.41
N TYR A 363 4.53 -2.24 10.65
CA TYR A 363 4.37 -3.63 11.11
C TYR A 363 5.71 -4.26 11.54
N LYS A 364 6.83 -3.78 10.99
CA LYS A 364 8.17 -4.25 11.33
C LYS A 364 8.53 -4.04 12.80
N LYS A 365 7.83 -3.17 13.53
CA LYS A 365 8.02 -3.00 14.97
C LYS A 365 7.72 -4.27 15.77
N VAL A 366 6.93 -5.18 15.21
CA VAL A 366 6.68 -6.53 15.76
C VAL A 366 7.93 -7.42 15.66
N LEU A 367 8.84 -7.11 14.73
CA LEU A 367 10.07 -7.86 14.49
C LEU A 367 11.20 -7.37 15.41
N THR A 368 12.10 -8.29 15.73
CA THR A 368 13.34 -8.03 16.45
C THR A 368 14.51 -7.84 15.48
N GLU A 369 15.61 -7.29 15.97
CA GLU A 369 16.84 -7.18 15.15
C GLU A 369 17.33 -8.55 14.64
N GLU A 370 17.16 -9.61 15.43
CA GLU A 370 17.57 -10.96 15.02
C GLU A 370 16.65 -11.51 13.92
N ASP A 371 15.34 -11.21 13.97
CA ASP A 371 14.42 -11.55 12.87
C ASP A 371 14.86 -10.89 11.55
N ILE A 372 15.35 -9.65 11.60
CA ILE A 372 15.90 -8.96 10.42
C ILE A 372 17.19 -9.63 9.94
N ILE A 373 18.08 -10.06 10.85
CA ILE A 373 19.29 -10.81 10.46
C ILE A 373 18.90 -12.12 9.76
N GLN A 374 18.03 -12.92 10.36
CA GLN A 374 17.57 -14.19 9.81
C GLN A 374 16.92 -14.01 8.44
N LYS A 375 16.16 -12.92 8.25
CA LYS A 375 15.60 -12.57 6.94
C LYS A 375 16.66 -12.42 5.85
N TYR A 376 17.73 -11.68 6.12
CA TYR A 376 18.77 -11.43 5.14
C TYR A 376 19.72 -12.63 4.95
N ILE A 377 19.90 -13.48 5.98
CA ILE A 377 20.55 -14.78 5.82
C ILE A 377 19.78 -15.62 4.80
N ARG A 378 18.44 -15.67 4.91
CA ARG A 378 17.59 -16.40 3.96
C ARG A 378 17.59 -15.80 2.55
N PHE A 379 17.89 -14.50 2.41
CA PHE A 379 18.18 -13.89 1.10
C PHE A 379 19.59 -14.17 0.56
N GLY A 380 20.42 -14.92 1.29
CA GLY A 380 21.76 -15.32 0.89
C GLY A 380 22.88 -14.38 1.35
N CYS A 381 22.62 -13.47 2.30
CA CYS A 381 23.68 -12.67 2.91
C CYS A 381 24.46 -13.48 3.95
N LYS A 382 25.75 -13.18 4.11
CA LYS A 382 26.60 -13.85 5.09
C LYS A 382 26.38 -13.27 6.48
N GLU A 383 26.08 -14.12 7.46
CA GLU A 383 25.77 -13.72 8.83
C GLU A 383 26.88 -12.89 9.50
N ASN A 384 28.14 -13.29 9.32
CA ASN A 384 29.29 -12.58 9.88
C ASN A 384 29.34 -11.10 9.45
N ILE A 385 28.99 -10.81 8.19
CA ILE A 385 28.94 -9.44 7.65
C ILE A 385 27.73 -8.69 8.22
N LEU A 386 26.56 -9.34 8.30
CA LEU A 386 25.36 -8.74 8.90
C LEU A 386 25.60 -8.34 10.36
N ARG A 387 26.28 -9.19 11.14
CA ARG A 387 26.64 -8.89 12.53
C ARG A 387 27.65 -7.74 12.64
N LYS A 388 28.63 -7.64 11.72
CA LYS A 388 29.52 -6.47 11.62
C LYS A 388 28.75 -5.18 11.32
N ILE A 389 27.78 -5.23 10.41
CA ILE A 389 26.95 -4.07 10.05
C ILE A 389 26.08 -3.64 11.25
N LYS A 390 25.47 -4.59 11.98
CA LYS A 390 24.72 -4.31 13.22
C LYS A 390 25.58 -3.61 14.28
N GLY A 391 26.88 -3.90 14.34
CA GLY A 391 27.80 -3.20 15.24
C GLY A 391 27.94 -1.69 14.95
N VAL A 392 27.71 -1.24 13.71
CA VAL A 392 27.90 0.15 13.28
C VAL A 392 26.60 0.90 12.95
N VAL A 393 25.50 0.17 12.74
CA VAL A 393 24.15 0.71 12.50
C VAL A 393 23.23 0.24 13.61
N LYS A 394 22.68 1.18 14.38
CA LYS A 394 21.71 0.92 15.44
C LYS A 394 20.28 1.27 14.97
N PRO A 395 19.26 0.53 15.41
CA PRO A 395 17.86 0.75 15.06
C PRO A 395 17.22 1.98 15.67
#